data_AF-A0AAD4Z7L8-F1
#
_entry.id   AF-A0AAD4Z7L8-F1
#
_cell.length_a   1.000
_cell.length_b   1.000
_cell.length_c   1.000
_cell.angle_alpha   90.00
_cell.angle_beta   90.00
_cell.angle_gamma   90.00
#
_symmetry.space_group_name_H-M   'P 1'
#
loop_
_entity.id
_entity.type
_entity.pdbx_description
1 polymer ?
#
loop_
_entity_poly.entity_id
_entity_poly.type
_entity_poly.pdbx_seq_one_letter_code
_entity_poly.pdbx_strand_id
1 'polypeptide(L)'
;MKILPIRVSLVLSKALETTQCLLQGFKSFKHLKHAHARLLRLGLDQDHYLLNMVLRSGFDFGHANYSCLIFHQTTQPNIFLWNTMIRGLVSADCFDGAIQFYSSMRTKGFLPNRFTFPFVLKACARRSDFYFGLNIHTLVVKTGFDFDVYVKTSVCTITDRATS
;
A
#
# COMPACT_ATOMS: atom_id res chain seq x y z
N MET A 1 42.20 -1.54 -10.26
CA MET A 1 40.88 -1.08 -10.72
C MET A 1 40.23 -2.19 -11.53
N LYS A 2 39.14 -2.82 -11.04
CA LYS A 2 38.39 -3.81 -11.82
C LYS A 2 37.44 -3.06 -12.76
N ILE A 3 37.69 -3.15 -14.07
CA ILE A 3 36.81 -2.62 -15.11
C ILE A 3 35.51 -3.43 -15.05
N LEU A 4 34.41 -2.82 -14.62
CA LEU A 4 33.10 -3.48 -14.68
C LEU A 4 32.74 -3.77 -16.14
N PRO A 5 32.14 -4.94 -16.47
CA PRO A 5 31.77 -5.26 -17.84
C PRO A 5 30.81 -4.20 -18.40
N ILE A 6 30.96 -3.83 -19.67
CA ILE A 6 30.12 -2.83 -20.39
C ILE A 6 28.61 -3.13 -20.21
N ARG A 7 28.24 -4.41 -20.12
CA ARG A 7 26.86 -4.83 -19.89
C ARG A 7 26.34 -4.43 -18.50
N VAL A 8 27.20 -4.44 -17.48
CA VAL A 8 26.87 -4.02 -16.11
C VAL A 8 26.78 -2.51 -16.02
N SER A 9 27.65 -1.76 -16.71
CA SER A 9 27.55 -0.29 -16.74
C SER A 9 26.29 0.21 -17.45
N LEU A 10 25.87 -0.48 -18.52
CA LEU A 10 24.64 -0.16 -19.26
C LEU A 10 23.36 -0.49 -18.47
N VAL A 11 23.38 -1.54 -17.65
CA VAL A 11 22.26 -1.88 -16.75
C VAL A 11 22.16 -0.82 -15.64
N LEU A 12 23.30 -0.41 -15.06
CA LEU A 12 23.34 0.63 -14.05
C LEU A 12 22.88 2.00 -14.58
N SER A 13 23.28 2.40 -15.79
CA SER A 13 22.84 3.67 -16.39
C SER A 13 21.34 3.67 -16.70
N LYS A 14 20.81 2.56 -17.26
CA LYS A 14 19.38 2.42 -17.52
C LYS A 14 18.55 2.34 -16.25
N ALA A 15 19.08 1.74 -15.18
CA ALA A 15 18.48 1.74 -13.84
C ALA A 15 18.44 3.15 -13.25
N LEU A 16 19.53 3.91 -13.37
CA LEU A 16 19.60 5.30 -12.89
C LEU A 16 18.58 6.21 -13.61
N GLU A 17 18.49 6.14 -14.95
CA GLU A 17 17.49 6.88 -15.72
C GLU A 17 16.05 6.50 -15.34
N THR A 18 15.80 5.20 -15.10
CA THR A 18 14.46 4.77 -14.63
C THR A 18 14.17 5.31 -13.25
N THR A 19 15.12 5.28 -12.31
CA THR A 19 14.95 5.88 -10.99
C THR A 19 14.72 7.39 -11.05
N GLN A 20 15.37 8.12 -11.96
CA GLN A 20 15.14 9.56 -12.16
C GLN A 20 13.74 9.87 -12.72
N CYS A 21 13.29 9.11 -13.72
CA CYS A 21 11.95 9.28 -14.27
C CYS A 21 10.87 8.95 -13.22
N LEU A 22 11.17 7.98 -12.35
CA LEU A 22 10.32 7.59 -11.25
C LEU A 22 10.23 8.70 -10.19
N LEU A 23 11.36 9.33 -9.82
CA LEU A 23 11.39 10.46 -8.89
C LEU A 23 10.64 11.72 -9.38
N GLN A 24 10.55 11.92 -10.70
CA GLN A 24 9.80 13.03 -11.30
C GLN A 24 8.28 12.80 -11.33
N GLY A 25 7.80 11.61 -10.93
CA GLY A 25 6.40 11.24 -10.97
C GLY A 25 5.89 10.90 -12.37
N PHE A 26 4.76 10.21 -12.43
CA PHE A 26 4.15 9.83 -13.69
C PHE A 26 3.15 10.88 -14.16
N LYS A 27 3.16 11.19 -15.46
CA LYS A 27 2.24 12.16 -16.09
C LYS A 27 0.91 11.54 -16.53
N SER A 28 0.86 10.22 -16.71
CA SER A 28 -0.35 9.50 -17.12
C SER A 28 -0.27 8.02 -16.78
N PHE A 29 -1.43 7.36 -16.77
CA PHE A 29 -1.48 5.91 -16.58
C PHE A 29 -0.76 5.13 -17.70
N LYS A 30 -0.77 5.63 -18.93
CA LYS A 30 0.02 5.03 -20.03
C LYS A 30 1.52 5.10 -19.71
N HIS A 31 2.00 6.23 -19.19
CA HIS A 31 3.39 6.38 -18.78
C HIS A 31 3.74 5.42 -17.62
N LEU A 32 2.86 5.31 -16.61
CA LEU A 32 3.01 4.35 -15.51
C LEU A 32 3.18 2.91 -16.03
N LYS A 33 2.30 2.46 -16.94
CA LYS A 33 2.38 1.11 -17.51
C LYS A 33 3.68 0.86 -18.29
N HIS A 34 4.15 1.85 -19.06
CA HIS A 34 5.43 1.74 -19.75
C HIS A 34 6.60 1.64 -18.78
N ALA A 35 6.59 2.43 -17.70
CA ALA A 35 7.61 2.37 -16.67
C ALA A 35 7.58 1.01 -15.94
N HIS A 36 6.41 0.53 -15.53
CA HIS A 36 6.27 -0.78 -14.88
C HIS A 36 6.73 -1.92 -15.80
N ALA A 37 6.38 -1.90 -17.09
CA ALA A 37 6.89 -2.87 -18.07
C ALA A 37 8.42 -2.84 -18.19
N ARG A 38 9.04 -1.65 -18.09
CA ARG A 38 10.50 -1.51 -18.08
C ARG A 38 11.11 -2.07 -16.79
N LEU A 39 10.47 -1.88 -15.63
CA LEU A 39 10.91 -2.47 -14.36
C LEU A 39 10.94 -4.01 -14.43
N LEU A 40 9.85 -4.62 -14.93
CA LEU A 40 9.77 -6.07 -15.15
C LEU A 40 10.88 -6.58 -16.07
N ARG A 41 11.11 -5.89 -17.20
CA ARG A 41 12.17 -6.28 -18.16
C ARG A 41 13.59 -6.15 -17.61
N LEU A 42 13.79 -5.27 -16.62
CA LEU A 42 15.07 -5.07 -15.96
C LEU A 42 15.24 -5.96 -14.71
N GLY A 43 14.21 -6.73 -14.32
CA GLY A 43 14.22 -7.53 -13.09
C GLY A 43 14.20 -6.69 -11.81
N LEU A 44 13.66 -5.47 -11.88
CA LEU A 44 13.55 -4.52 -10.77
C LEU A 44 12.14 -4.47 -10.17
N ASP A 45 11.26 -5.37 -10.59
CA ASP A 45 9.85 -5.45 -10.19
C ASP A 45 9.63 -6.01 -8.77
N GLN A 46 10.68 -6.53 -8.12
CA GLN A 46 10.61 -6.94 -6.71
C GLN A 46 11.22 -5.89 -5.75
N ASP A 47 11.74 -4.78 -6.27
CA ASP A 47 12.21 -3.68 -5.42
C ASP A 47 11.01 -3.00 -4.73
N HIS A 48 10.96 -3.07 -3.40
CA HIS A 48 9.83 -2.56 -2.63
C HIS A 48 9.62 -1.05 -2.77
N TYR A 49 10.67 -0.27 -2.99
CA TYR A 49 10.54 1.18 -3.17
C TYR A 49 9.89 1.48 -4.52
N LEU A 50 10.37 0.84 -5.59
CA LEU A 50 9.83 1.03 -6.95
C LEU A 50 8.40 0.50 -7.04
N LEU A 51 8.14 -0.68 -6.45
CA LEU A 51 6.79 -1.24 -6.34
C LEU A 51 5.84 -0.30 -5.63
N ASN A 52 6.23 0.23 -4.46
CA ASN A 52 5.39 1.15 -3.70
C ASN A 52 5.00 2.38 -4.53
N MET A 53 5.94 2.89 -5.33
CA MET A 53 5.71 4.01 -6.21
C MET A 53 4.69 3.68 -7.31
N VAL A 54 4.84 2.53 -7.96
CA VAL A 54 3.90 2.06 -9.00
C VAL A 54 2.51 1.83 -8.41
N LEU A 55 2.41 1.16 -7.25
CA LEU A 55 1.15 0.90 -6.56
C LEU A 55 0.43 2.19 -6.20
N ARG A 56 1.14 3.15 -5.57
CA ARG A 56 0.59 4.45 -5.19
C ARG A 56 0.08 5.20 -6.41
N SER A 57 0.88 5.30 -7.46
CA SER A 57 0.48 6.00 -8.68
C SER A 57 -0.66 5.32 -9.42
N GLY A 58 -0.80 4.00 -9.31
CA GLY A 58 -1.98 3.28 -9.81
C GLY A 58 -3.27 3.79 -9.16
N PHE A 59 -3.26 4.01 -7.84
CA PHE A 59 -4.39 4.63 -7.13
C PHE A 59 -4.58 6.11 -7.49
N ASP A 60 -3.50 6.89 -7.61
CA ASP A 60 -3.57 8.31 -7.98
C ASP A 60 -4.23 8.51 -9.36
N PHE A 61 -4.08 7.53 -10.28
CA PHE A 61 -4.77 7.52 -11.58
C PHE A 61 -6.15 6.82 -11.57
N GLY A 62 -6.67 6.41 -10.41
CA GLY A 62 -7.98 5.76 -10.30
C GLY A 62 -8.01 4.30 -10.76
N HIS A 63 -6.85 3.65 -10.89
CA HIS A 63 -6.72 2.27 -11.36
C HIS A 63 -6.40 1.30 -10.21
N ALA A 64 -7.30 1.19 -9.23
CA ALA A 64 -7.13 0.31 -8.07
C ALA A 64 -6.89 -1.16 -8.44
N ASN A 65 -7.61 -1.68 -9.46
CA ASN A 65 -7.43 -3.06 -9.94
C ASN A 65 -6.00 -3.34 -10.44
N TYR A 66 -5.36 -2.33 -11.05
CA TYR A 66 -3.98 -2.45 -11.50
C TYR A 66 -3.02 -2.57 -10.33
N SER A 67 -3.21 -1.75 -9.29
CA SER A 67 -2.42 -1.85 -8.05
C SER A 67 -2.61 -3.21 -7.37
N CYS A 68 -3.84 -3.72 -7.30
CA CYS A 68 -4.10 -5.06 -6.74
C CYS A 68 -3.37 -6.16 -7.52
N LEU A 69 -3.43 -6.13 -8.86
CA LEU A 69 -2.73 -7.09 -9.72
C LEU A 69 -1.23 -7.14 -9.41
N ILE A 70 -0.59 -5.97 -9.35
CA ILE A 70 0.85 -5.85 -9.10
C ILE A 70 1.21 -6.37 -7.70
N PHE A 71 0.40 -6.01 -6.70
CA PHE A 71 0.62 -6.50 -5.34
C PHE A 71 0.54 -8.02 -5.27
N HIS A 72 -0.41 -8.65 -5.96
CA HIS A 72 -0.53 -10.11 -6.01
C HIS A 72 0.63 -10.80 -6.73
N GLN A 73 1.33 -10.10 -7.62
CA GLN A 73 2.56 -10.57 -8.28
C GLN A 73 3.83 -10.37 -7.42
N THR A 74 3.72 -9.66 -6.29
CA THR A 74 4.86 -9.42 -5.39
C THR A 74 5.11 -10.66 -4.53
N THR A 75 6.33 -11.19 -4.55
CA THR A 75 6.66 -12.46 -3.89
C THR A 75 6.69 -12.33 -2.36
N GLN A 76 7.29 -11.25 -1.85
CA GLN A 76 7.50 -11.04 -0.41
C GLN A 76 7.17 -9.59 0.00
N PRO A 77 5.89 -9.17 -0.04
CA PRO A 77 5.53 -7.79 0.26
C PRO A 77 5.89 -7.43 1.70
N ASN A 78 6.49 -6.25 1.91
CA ASN A 78 6.74 -5.72 3.24
C ASN A 78 5.51 -5.00 3.83
N ILE A 79 5.60 -4.61 5.11
CA ILE A 79 4.55 -3.88 5.82
C ILE A 79 4.14 -2.57 5.13
N PHE A 80 5.08 -1.89 4.45
CA PHE A 80 4.80 -0.64 3.76
C PHE A 80 3.89 -0.86 2.55
N LEU A 81 4.14 -1.90 1.74
CA LEU A 81 3.29 -2.23 0.59
C LEU A 81 1.86 -2.60 1.04
N TRP A 82 1.71 -3.35 2.13
CA TRP A 82 0.40 -3.63 2.72
C TRP A 82 -0.34 -2.35 3.12
N ASN A 83 0.34 -1.46 3.84
CA ASN A 83 -0.23 -0.17 4.25
C ASN A 83 -0.59 0.72 3.06
N THR A 84 0.21 0.70 1.99
CA THR A 84 -0.10 1.41 0.74
C THR A 84 -1.35 0.87 0.07
N MET A 85 -1.51 -0.45 0.00
CA MET A 85 -2.72 -1.07 -0.57
C MET A 85 -3.97 -0.73 0.25
N ILE A 86 -3.92 -0.91 1.57
CA ILE A 86 -5.07 -0.62 2.45
C ILE A 86 -5.47 0.85 2.36
N ARG A 87 -4.50 1.77 2.42
CA ARG A 87 -4.76 3.21 2.26
C ARG A 87 -5.34 3.54 0.88
N GLY A 88 -4.73 3.01 -0.18
CA GLY A 88 -5.15 3.27 -1.56
C GLY A 88 -6.58 2.80 -1.82
N LEU A 89 -6.93 1.62 -1.33
CA LEU A 89 -8.30 1.07 -1.44
C LEU A 89 -9.31 1.94 -0.69
N VAL A 90 -8.99 2.40 0.52
CA VAL A 90 -9.88 3.31 1.27
C VAL A 90 -10.03 4.66 0.57
N SER A 91 -8.97 5.19 -0.04
CA SER A 91 -9.04 6.44 -0.83
C SER A 91 -9.84 6.28 -2.12
N ALA A 92 -9.92 5.07 -2.66
CA ALA A 92 -10.74 4.72 -3.82
C ALA A 92 -12.15 4.22 -3.44
N ASP A 93 -12.60 4.46 -2.20
CA ASP A 93 -13.88 4.00 -1.65
C ASP A 93 -14.13 2.47 -1.72
N CYS A 94 -13.06 1.69 -1.91
CA CYS A 94 -13.08 0.23 -1.98
C CYS A 94 -12.93 -0.39 -0.58
N PHE A 95 -13.90 -0.13 0.31
CA PHE A 95 -13.82 -0.49 1.72
C PHE A 95 -13.74 -2.01 1.99
N ASP A 96 -14.51 -2.80 1.24
CA ASP A 96 -14.45 -4.28 1.34
C ASP A 96 -13.08 -4.81 0.97
N GLY A 97 -12.49 -4.29 -0.11
CA GLY A 97 -11.14 -4.64 -0.52
C GLY A 97 -10.12 -4.29 0.56
N ALA A 98 -10.24 -3.12 1.20
CA ALA A 98 -9.35 -2.72 2.29
C ALA A 98 -9.42 -3.67 3.49
N ILE A 99 -10.63 -4.11 3.88
CA ILE A 99 -10.85 -5.08 4.96
C ILE A 99 -10.28 -6.45 4.59
N GLN A 100 -10.46 -6.90 3.35
CA GLN A 100 -9.89 -8.15 2.85
C GLN A 100 -8.35 -8.12 2.83
N PHE A 101 -7.75 -7.00 2.42
CA PHE A 101 -6.30 -6.82 2.47
C PHE A 101 -5.77 -6.83 3.91
N TYR A 102 -6.44 -6.14 4.84
CA TYR A 102 -6.10 -6.21 6.26
C TYR A 102 -6.19 -7.64 6.82
N SER A 103 -7.23 -8.37 6.48
CA SER A 103 -7.39 -9.76 6.91
C SER A 103 -6.28 -10.65 6.34
N SER A 104 -5.97 -10.50 5.05
CA SER A 104 -4.89 -11.23 4.37
C SER A 104 -3.51 -10.91 4.94
N MET A 105 -3.24 -9.65 5.26
CA MET A 105 -2.04 -9.18 5.93
C MET A 105 -1.81 -9.94 7.24
N ARG A 106 -2.86 -10.03 8.08
CA ARG A 106 -2.79 -10.75 9.36
C ARG A 106 -2.62 -12.26 9.18
N THR A 107 -3.34 -12.87 8.26
CA THR A 107 -3.21 -14.32 7.96
C THR A 107 -1.80 -14.67 7.47
N LYS A 108 -1.14 -13.74 6.77
CA LYS A 108 0.26 -13.89 6.35
C LYS A 108 1.29 -13.52 7.43
N GLY A 109 0.85 -13.30 8.68
CA GLY A 109 1.72 -13.05 9.82
C GLY A 109 2.22 -11.61 9.97
N PHE A 110 1.73 -10.66 9.16
CA PHE A 110 2.11 -9.25 9.29
C PHE A 110 1.28 -8.59 10.38
N LEU A 111 1.95 -7.89 11.30
CA LEU A 111 1.31 -7.16 12.38
C LEU A 111 0.84 -5.78 11.92
N PRO A 112 -0.46 -5.44 12.07
CA PRO A 112 -0.96 -4.09 11.86
C PRO A 112 -0.27 -3.09 12.77
N ASN A 113 -0.09 -1.86 12.29
CA ASN A 113 0.55 -0.78 13.05
C ASN A 113 -0.27 0.52 12.97
N ARG A 114 0.25 1.60 13.58
CA ARG A 114 -0.37 2.94 13.55
C ARG A 114 -0.73 3.48 12.16
N PHE A 115 -0.07 2.99 11.09
CA PHE A 115 -0.38 3.38 9.72
C PHE A 115 -1.42 2.49 9.05
N THR A 116 -1.77 1.35 9.67
CA THR A 116 -2.81 0.42 9.23
C THR A 116 -4.16 0.77 9.84
N PHE A 117 -4.21 0.89 11.17
CA PHE A 117 -5.46 0.99 11.93
C PHE A 117 -6.41 2.12 11.50
N PRO A 118 -5.94 3.36 11.24
CA PRO A 118 -6.83 4.46 10.85
C PRO A 118 -7.67 4.14 9.60
N PHE A 119 -7.04 3.50 8.61
CA PHE A 119 -7.69 3.17 7.34
C PHE A 119 -8.67 2.02 7.48
N VAL A 120 -8.31 0.98 8.24
CA VAL A 120 -9.19 -0.17 8.45
C VAL A 120 -10.40 0.23 9.29
N LEU A 121 -10.20 1.02 10.36
CA LEU A 121 -11.29 1.57 11.17
C LEU A 121 -12.22 2.44 10.31
N LYS A 122 -11.66 3.31 9.45
CA LYS A 122 -12.46 4.09 8.49
C LYS A 122 -13.26 3.17 7.55
N ALA A 123 -12.67 2.11 7.03
CA ALA A 123 -13.37 1.14 6.17
C ALA A 123 -14.55 0.47 6.92
N CYS A 124 -14.34 0.07 8.19
CA CYS A 124 -15.39 -0.51 9.04
C CYS A 124 -16.54 0.48 9.27
N ALA A 125 -16.20 1.72 9.62
CA ALA A 125 -17.19 2.79 9.81
C ALA A 125 -18.02 2.99 8.53
N ARG A 126 -17.38 3.04 7.36
CA ARG A 126 -18.05 3.23 6.07
C ARG A 126 -18.92 2.03 5.65
N ARG A 127 -18.56 0.82 6.07
CA ARG A 127 -19.34 -0.41 5.87
C ARG A 127 -20.44 -0.62 6.93
N SER A 128 -20.50 0.22 7.96
CA SER A 128 -21.34 0.02 9.15
C SER A 128 -21.10 -1.34 9.82
N ASP A 129 -19.89 -1.90 9.68
CA ASP A 129 -19.51 -3.16 10.32
C ASP A 129 -18.97 -2.89 11.73
N PHE A 130 -19.90 -2.67 12.65
CA PHE A 130 -19.60 -2.30 14.03
C PHE A 130 -18.80 -3.38 14.76
N TYR A 131 -19.21 -4.65 14.64
CA TYR A 131 -18.56 -5.75 15.35
C TYR A 131 -17.11 -5.93 14.90
N PHE A 132 -16.85 -5.85 13.59
CA PHE A 132 -15.47 -5.92 13.09
C PHE A 132 -14.65 -4.70 13.53
N GLY A 133 -15.25 -3.50 13.50
CA GLY A 133 -14.64 -2.27 14.02
C GLY A 133 -14.27 -2.36 15.49
N LEU A 134 -15.15 -2.92 16.34
CA LEU A 134 -14.92 -3.10 17.77
C LEU A 134 -13.79 -4.10 18.07
N ASN A 135 -13.70 -5.18 17.27
CA ASN A 135 -12.58 -6.12 17.38
C ASN A 135 -11.24 -5.45 17.06
N ILE A 136 -11.20 -4.58 16.06
CA ILE A 136 -10.00 -3.81 15.73
C ILE A 136 -9.69 -2.78 16.82
N HIS A 137 -10.70 -2.09 17.34
CA HIS A 137 -10.53 -1.16 18.46
C HIS A 137 -9.93 -1.85 19.69
N THR A 138 -10.46 -3.02 20.06
CA THR A 138 -9.91 -3.83 21.16
C THR A 138 -8.45 -4.20 20.90
N LEU A 139 -8.09 -4.53 19.66
CA LEU A 139 -6.71 -4.81 19.28
C LEU A 139 -5.82 -3.56 19.43
N VAL A 140 -6.29 -2.39 18.99
CA VAL A 140 -5.58 -1.11 19.12
C VAL A 140 -5.24 -0.82 20.59
N VAL A 141 -6.22 -0.97 21.49
CA VAL A 141 -6.03 -0.75 22.93
C VAL A 141 -5.05 -1.77 23.51
N LYS A 142 -5.21 -3.06 23.19
CA LYS A 142 -4.32 -4.13 23.66
C LYS A 142 -2.86 -3.97 23.19
N THR A 143 -2.66 -3.30 22.06
CA THR A 143 -1.33 -3.08 21.47
C THR A 143 -0.74 -1.69 21.81
N GLY A 144 -1.46 -0.88 22.59
CA GLY A 144 -1.01 0.45 23.03
C GLY A 144 -1.00 1.52 21.94
N PHE A 145 -1.70 1.30 20.81
CA PHE A 145 -1.81 2.29 19.73
C PHE A 145 -2.96 3.29 19.95
N ASP A 146 -3.74 3.16 21.02
CA ASP A 146 -4.84 4.04 21.38
C ASP A 146 -4.39 5.46 21.77
N PHE A 147 -3.12 5.63 22.16
CA PHE A 147 -2.50 6.94 22.38
C PHE A 147 -1.99 7.62 21.10
N ASP A 148 -1.92 6.89 19.97
CA ASP A 148 -1.52 7.48 18.69
C ASP A 148 -2.64 8.38 18.17
N VAL A 149 -2.34 9.66 17.96
CA VAL A 149 -3.31 10.69 17.56
C VAL A 149 -4.07 10.32 16.28
N TYR A 150 -3.41 9.66 15.32
CA TYR A 150 -4.05 9.25 14.07
C TYR A 150 -5.00 8.07 14.27
N VAL A 151 -4.71 7.18 15.21
CA VAL A 151 -5.55 6.02 15.53
C VAL A 151 -6.73 6.45 16.40
N LYS A 152 -6.48 7.28 17.43
CA LYS A 152 -7.49 7.80 18.36
C LYS A 152 -8.64 8.50 17.64
N THR A 153 -8.33 9.37 16.68
CA THR A 153 -9.34 10.09 15.89
C THR A 153 -10.21 9.16 15.05
N SER A 154 -9.63 8.07 14.54
CA SER A 154 -10.36 7.08 13.74
C SER A 154 -11.29 6.22 14.59
N VAL A 155 -10.90 5.93 15.84
CA VAL A 155 -11.73 5.18 16.80
C VAL A 155 -13.02 5.94 17.15
N CYS A 156 -12.93 7.25 17.42
CA CYS A 156 -14.11 8.06 17.76
C CYS A 156 -15.21 7.96 16.68
N THR A 157 -14.83 7.90 15.40
CA THR A 157 -15.81 7.81 14.30
C THR A 157 -16.65 6.53 14.30
N ILE A 158 -16.18 5.45 14.91
CA ILE A 158 -16.93 4.19 15.04
C ILE A 158 -17.84 4.25 16.27
N THR A 159 -17.40 4.86 17.36
CA THR A 159 -18.17 4.94 18.61
C THR A 159 -19.33 5.93 18.52
N ASP A 160 -19.16 7.04 17.78
CA ASP A 160 -20.21 8.07 17.66
C ASP A 160 -21.45 7.58 16.90
N ARG A 161 -21.30 6.56 16.04
CA ARG A 161 -22.41 5.91 15.32
C ARG A 161 -23.11 4.81 16.11
N ALA A 162 -22.55 4.38 17.24
CA ALA A 162 -23.20 3.39 18.11
C ALA A 162 -24.28 4.03 19.02
N THR A 163 -24.29 5.36 19.12
CA THR A 163 -25.19 6.14 19.97
C THR A 163 -26.26 6.92 19.21
N SER A 164 -26.39 6.72 17.89
CA SER A 164 -27.45 7.30 17.03
C SER A 164 -28.39 6.23 16.51
#